data_AF-A0A9E4EWQ4-F1
#
_entry.id   AF-A0A9E4EWQ4-F1
#
_cell.length_a   1.000
_cell.length_b   1.000
_cell.length_c   1.000
_cell.angle_alpha   90.00
_cell.angle_beta   90.00
_cell.angle_gamma   90.00
#
_symmetry.space_group_name_H-M   'P 1'
#
loop_
_entity.id
_entity.type
_entity.pdbx_description
1 polymer ?
#
loop_
_entity_poly.entity_id
_entity_poly.type
_entity_poly.pdbx_seq_one_letter_code
_entity_poly.pdbx_strand_id
1 'polypeptide(L)'
;MAPPGFKMQYDFNSNRTLATVLPIVKQLEKSPVVGYIEDPLVLSDVEGWRRLRAQCGVPLVMHVPPLGGLQEVVQGMADAYIVAEYCGGFGDALVRGLAYGKANIQVVVQLTGGTLAKALALHLAAVLPTAAHSINLDDQYEEDAARQRIEIVEGCSPVPEGPGLGVEVDEAVIARLAQRGPAEIPRHLGKLRLPDGHVLYTASIPPIDALTGFAEGTIRGLSFEVWNDDGSEEFARMYGRVEEDGSVLE
;
A
#
# COMPACT_ATOMS: atom_id res chain seq x y z
N MET A 1 -20.93 7.93 5.21
CA MET A 1 -20.14 7.88 6.46
C MET A 1 -19.79 6.43 6.75
N ALA A 2 -18.59 6.13 7.24
CA ALA A 2 -18.19 4.76 7.57
C ALA A 2 -19.02 4.20 8.76
N PRO A 3 -19.27 2.89 8.84
CA PRO A 3 -19.98 2.28 9.96
C PRO A 3 -19.25 2.46 11.31
N PRO A 4 -19.96 2.45 12.45
CA PRO A 4 -19.32 2.45 13.76
C PRO A 4 -18.31 1.30 13.91
N GLY A 5 -17.12 1.61 14.46
CA GLY A 5 -16.06 0.63 14.67
C GLY A 5 -15.16 0.36 13.46
N PHE A 6 -15.54 0.78 12.25
CA PHE A 6 -14.70 0.66 11.07
C PHE A 6 -13.41 1.50 11.20
N LYS A 7 -12.29 0.91 10.79
CA LYS A 7 -10.96 1.53 10.84
C LYS A 7 -10.27 1.43 9.47
N MET A 8 -9.54 2.48 9.12
CA MET A 8 -8.73 2.55 7.91
C MET A 8 -7.24 2.58 8.27
N GLN A 9 -6.45 1.78 7.56
CA GLN A 9 -5.01 1.93 7.48
C GLN A 9 -4.69 2.80 6.26
N TYR A 10 -3.91 3.85 6.45
CA TYR A 10 -3.47 4.73 5.37
C TYR A 10 -1.99 4.50 5.10
N ASP A 11 -1.66 4.03 3.89
CA ASP A 11 -0.28 3.88 3.43
C ASP A 11 0.20 5.14 2.71
N PHE A 12 1.25 5.75 3.24
CA PHE A 12 1.85 6.98 2.74
C PHE A 12 3.00 6.72 1.76
N ASN A 13 3.37 5.46 1.53
CA ASN A 13 4.36 5.01 0.54
C ASN A 13 5.76 5.61 0.74
N SER A 14 6.16 5.89 1.98
CA SER A 14 7.55 6.17 2.37
C SER A 14 8.26 7.28 1.58
N ASN A 15 7.53 8.30 1.11
CA ASN A 15 8.05 9.26 0.13
C ASN A 15 8.17 10.70 0.64
N ARG A 16 7.92 10.97 1.93
CA ARG A 16 7.87 12.33 2.48
C ARG A 16 8.75 12.49 3.73
N THR A 17 9.09 13.74 4.03
CA THR A 17 9.85 14.12 5.22
C THR A 17 8.95 14.31 6.43
N LEU A 18 9.54 14.31 7.63
CA LEU A 18 8.82 14.57 8.88
C LEU A 18 8.07 15.90 8.87
N ALA A 19 8.68 16.94 8.30
CA ALA A 19 8.09 18.28 8.25
C ALA A 19 6.79 18.32 7.44
N THR A 20 6.71 17.53 6.37
CA THR A 20 5.49 17.41 5.55
C THR A 20 4.43 16.57 6.24
N VAL A 21 4.84 15.46 6.87
CA VAL A 21 3.93 14.41 7.31
C VAL A 21 3.32 14.69 8.66
N LEU A 22 4.07 15.26 9.61
CA LEU A 22 3.57 15.52 10.96
C LEU A 22 2.27 16.37 10.95
N PRO A 23 2.16 17.49 10.19
CA PRO A 23 0.91 18.23 10.11
C PRO A 23 -0.26 17.42 9.52
N ILE A 24 0.01 16.53 8.55
CA ILE A 24 -1.00 15.64 7.95
C ILE A 24 -1.50 14.65 9.00
N VAL A 25 -0.59 13.99 9.71
CA VAL A 25 -0.90 13.06 10.80
C VAL A 25 -1.74 13.76 11.87
N LYS A 26 -1.38 14.97 12.29
CA LYS A 26 -2.16 15.77 13.26
C LYS A 26 -3.58 16.09 12.81
N GLN A 27 -3.82 16.16 11.50
CA GLN A 27 -5.16 16.33 10.99
C GLN A 27 -5.91 15.01 10.92
N LEU A 28 -5.26 13.93 10.49
CA LEU A 28 -5.85 12.59 10.43
C LEU A 28 -6.25 12.08 11.82
N GLU A 29 -5.45 12.32 12.86
CA GLU A 29 -5.73 11.95 14.25
C GLU A 29 -7.09 12.45 14.77
N LYS A 30 -7.65 13.52 14.17
CA LYS A 30 -8.97 14.05 14.53
C LYS A 30 -10.12 13.18 14.03
N SER A 31 -9.86 12.29 13.07
CA SER A 31 -10.85 11.40 12.48
C SER A 31 -10.91 10.08 13.24
N PRO A 32 -12.08 9.67 13.75
CA PRO A 32 -12.22 8.42 14.50
C PRO A 32 -12.05 7.17 13.62
N VAL A 33 -12.04 7.32 12.29
CA VAL A 33 -11.88 6.19 11.35
C VAL A 33 -10.42 5.78 11.18
N VAL A 34 -9.47 6.63 11.54
CA VAL A 34 -8.05 6.30 11.38
C VAL A 34 -7.68 5.20 12.38
N GLY A 35 -7.16 4.09 11.85
CA GLY A 35 -6.69 2.93 12.62
C GLY A 35 -5.17 2.85 12.66
N TYR A 36 -4.53 2.95 11.50
CA TYR A 36 -3.09 2.84 11.33
C TYR A 36 -2.58 3.84 10.29
N ILE A 37 -1.33 4.24 10.42
CA ILE A 37 -0.59 4.94 9.37
C ILE A 37 0.62 4.09 9.00
N GLU A 38 0.66 3.65 7.75
CA GLU A 38 1.75 2.86 7.19
C GLU A 38 2.72 3.76 6.44
N ASP A 39 4.02 3.48 6.61
CA ASP A 39 5.10 4.11 5.86
C ASP A 39 4.99 5.64 5.73
N PRO A 40 4.74 6.37 6.85
CA PRO A 40 4.56 7.82 6.85
C PRO A 40 5.75 8.60 6.29
N LEU A 41 6.97 8.06 6.40
CA LEU A 41 8.22 8.75 6.14
C LEU A 41 9.14 7.90 5.29
N VAL A 42 10.13 8.54 4.67
CA VAL A 42 11.27 7.83 4.06
C VAL A 42 11.84 6.80 5.04
N LEU A 43 11.92 5.55 4.61
CA LEU A 43 12.28 4.39 5.45
C LEU A 43 13.61 4.55 6.19
N SER A 44 14.58 5.24 5.58
CA SER A 44 15.92 5.44 6.13
C SER A 44 16.01 6.55 7.20
N ASP A 45 14.98 7.37 7.39
CA ASP A 45 14.98 8.46 8.37
C ASP A 45 14.67 7.97 9.80
N VAL A 46 15.65 7.30 10.41
CA VAL A 46 15.52 6.72 11.76
C VAL A 46 15.03 7.73 12.79
N GLU A 47 15.58 8.94 12.79
CA GLU A 47 15.20 9.97 13.75
C GLU A 47 13.82 10.57 13.43
N GLY A 48 13.49 10.72 12.15
CA GLY A 48 12.16 11.14 11.71
C GLY A 48 11.06 10.21 12.23
N TRP A 49 11.24 8.89 12.07
CA TRP A 49 10.32 7.88 12.57
C TRP A 49 10.16 7.95 14.09
N ARG A 50 11.27 7.99 14.84
CA ARG A 50 11.25 8.10 16.31
C ARG A 50 10.51 9.36 16.78
N ARG A 51 10.79 10.50 16.15
CA ARG A 51 10.14 11.78 16.48
C ARG A 51 8.66 11.77 16.12
N LEU A 52 8.27 11.19 14.98
CA LEU A 52 6.88 11.07 14.61
C LEU A 52 6.13 10.18 15.61
N ARG A 53 6.67 9.01 15.92
CA ARG A 53 6.09 8.07 16.88
C ARG A 53 5.88 8.70 18.27
N ALA A 54 6.87 9.46 18.77
CA ALA A 54 6.76 10.18 20.03
C ALA A 54 5.67 11.27 20.04
N GLN A 55 5.22 11.70 18.85
CA GLN A 55 4.21 12.74 18.68
C GLN A 55 2.89 12.20 18.12
N CYS A 56 2.80 10.94 17.72
CA CYS A 56 1.65 10.35 17.05
C CYS A 56 0.79 9.56 18.05
N GLY A 57 -0.52 9.80 18.05
CA GLY A 57 -1.50 9.04 18.83
C GLY A 57 -2.08 7.84 18.08
N VAL A 58 -1.77 7.69 16.79
CA VAL A 58 -2.18 6.57 15.94
C VAL A 58 -0.99 5.62 15.77
N PRO A 59 -1.19 4.29 15.84
CA PRO A 59 -0.13 3.32 15.59
C PRO A 59 0.53 3.49 14.23
N LEU A 60 1.87 3.49 14.22
CA LEU A 60 2.66 3.52 12.99
C LEU A 60 3.04 2.11 12.57
N VAL A 61 2.88 1.81 11.28
CA VAL A 61 3.23 0.53 10.66
C VAL A 61 4.39 0.76 9.71
N MET A 62 5.40 -0.11 9.78
CA MET A 62 6.50 -0.12 8.82
C MET A 62 6.41 -1.32 7.90
N HIS A 63 6.40 -1.08 6.59
CA HIS A 63 6.27 -2.11 5.60
C HIS A 63 7.58 -2.87 5.36
N VAL A 64 8.63 -2.14 4.98
CA VAL A 64 9.91 -2.72 4.56
C VAL A 64 11.04 -2.18 5.45
N PRO A 65 11.35 -2.83 6.59
CA PRO A 65 12.42 -2.37 7.47
C PRO A 65 13.80 -2.52 6.80
N PRO A 66 14.52 -1.41 6.53
CA PRO A 66 15.77 -1.43 5.74
C PRO A 66 16.98 -2.05 6.45
N LEU A 67 16.94 -2.20 7.78
CA LEU A 67 18.00 -2.74 8.65
C LEU A 67 17.71 -4.19 9.09
N GLY A 68 16.69 -4.83 8.51
CA GLY A 68 16.34 -6.23 8.78
C GLY A 68 15.30 -6.46 9.87
N GLY A 69 14.64 -5.40 10.37
CA GLY A 69 13.45 -5.48 11.21
C GLY A 69 13.72 -5.36 12.70
N LEU A 70 14.69 -6.11 13.22
CA LEU A 70 14.99 -6.09 14.66
C LEU A 70 15.67 -4.80 15.11
N GLN A 71 16.48 -4.18 14.25
CA GLN A 71 17.14 -2.92 14.60
C GLN A 71 16.12 -1.78 14.69
N GLU A 72 15.13 -1.75 13.82
CA GLU A 72 14.03 -0.78 13.85
C GLU A 72 13.18 -0.93 15.11
N VAL A 73 12.93 -2.18 15.54
CA VAL A 73 12.27 -2.47 16.81
C VAL A 73 13.08 -1.93 17.98
N VAL A 74 14.40 -2.20 18.04
CA VAL A 74 15.29 -1.71 19.10
C VAL A 74 15.35 -0.18 19.11
N GLN A 75 15.36 0.44 17.94
CA GLN A 75 15.31 1.90 17.76
C GLN A 75 13.91 2.47 17.98
N GLY A 76 12.89 1.65 18.21
CA GLY A 76 11.53 2.08 18.49
C GLY A 76 10.91 2.92 17.37
N MET A 77 11.19 2.59 16.10
CA MET A 77 10.74 3.37 14.94
C MET A 77 9.24 3.27 14.69
N ALA A 78 8.66 2.07 14.77
CA ALA A 78 7.23 1.81 14.52
C ALA A 78 6.60 0.97 15.65
N ASP A 79 5.26 0.93 15.68
CA ASP A 79 4.47 0.17 16.65
C ASP A 79 4.13 -1.24 16.15
N ALA A 80 4.04 -1.40 14.84
CA ALA A 80 3.85 -2.68 14.17
C ALA A 80 4.68 -2.75 12.89
N TYR A 81 4.93 -3.98 12.43
CA TYR A 81 5.71 -4.23 11.23
C TYR A 81 4.94 -5.18 10.31
N ILE A 82 4.96 -4.90 9.01
CA ILE A 82 4.43 -5.83 8.03
C ILE A 82 5.43 -6.96 7.83
N VAL A 83 4.90 -8.18 7.71
CA VAL A 83 5.67 -9.39 7.38
C VAL A 83 5.07 -10.08 6.15
N ALA A 84 5.83 -11.05 5.62
CA ALA A 84 5.54 -11.91 4.47
C ALA A 84 6.03 -11.40 3.11
N GLU A 85 5.38 -10.41 2.48
CA GLU A 85 5.70 -9.98 1.09
C GLU A 85 7.17 -9.57 0.89
N TYR A 86 7.74 -8.76 1.78
CA TYR A 86 9.10 -8.22 1.68
C TYR A 86 10.00 -8.61 2.86
N CYS A 87 10.02 -9.90 3.19
CA CYS A 87 10.80 -10.45 4.30
C CYS A 87 11.78 -11.54 3.85
N GLY A 88 12.57 -11.34 2.79
CA GLY A 88 13.57 -12.34 2.36
C GLY A 88 13.00 -13.73 2.04
N GLY A 89 11.67 -13.85 1.87
CA GLY A 89 10.92 -15.09 1.73
C GLY A 89 10.18 -15.53 3.01
N PHE A 90 9.41 -16.62 2.90
CA PHE A 90 8.56 -17.12 3.98
C PHE A 90 9.31 -17.46 5.27
N GLY A 91 10.51 -18.04 5.16
CA GLY A 91 11.30 -18.44 6.33
C GLY A 91 11.70 -17.27 7.21
N ASP A 92 12.14 -16.17 6.60
CA ASP A 92 12.52 -14.96 7.35
C ASP A 92 11.27 -14.20 7.85
N ALA A 93 10.15 -14.21 7.11
CA ALA A 93 8.86 -13.74 7.64
C ALA A 93 8.44 -14.44 8.94
N LEU A 94 8.57 -15.77 9.01
CA LEU A 94 8.24 -16.55 10.20
C LEU A 94 9.19 -16.22 11.37
N VAL A 95 10.51 -16.16 11.10
CA VAL A 95 11.52 -15.82 12.12
C VAL A 95 11.28 -14.43 12.70
N ARG A 96 11.07 -13.42 11.84
CA ARG A 96 10.77 -12.04 12.26
C ARG A 96 9.47 -11.98 13.03
N GLY A 97 8.39 -12.58 12.53
CA GLY A 97 7.09 -12.57 13.20
C GLY A 97 7.13 -13.17 14.60
N LEU A 98 7.82 -14.30 14.78
CA LEU A 98 8.03 -14.91 16.10
C LEU A 98 8.90 -14.04 17.01
N ALA A 99 9.95 -13.41 16.47
CA ALA A 99 10.82 -12.50 17.23
C ALA A 99 10.07 -11.25 17.70
N TYR A 100 9.26 -10.64 16.83
CA TYR A 100 8.35 -9.54 17.18
C TYR A 100 7.36 -9.97 18.26
N GLY A 101 6.82 -11.18 18.16
CA GLY A 101 6.01 -11.81 19.20
C GLY A 101 6.70 -11.84 20.57
N LYS A 102 7.97 -12.24 20.62
CA LYS A 102 8.77 -12.23 21.86
C LYS A 102 9.04 -10.83 22.41
N ALA A 103 9.07 -9.83 21.53
CA ALA A 103 9.22 -8.42 21.89
C ALA A 103 7.87 -7.73 22.22
N ASN A 104 6.74 -8.46 22.19
CA ASN A 104 5.39 -7.90 22.32
C ASN A 104 5.10 -6.79 21.29
N ILE A 105 5.54 -7.02 20.04
CA ILE A 105 5.32 -6.14 18.90
C ILE A 105 4.30 -6.78 17.95
N GLN A 106 3.32 -5.99 17.51
CA GLN A 106 2.29 -6.44 16.58
C GLN A 106 2.86 -6.65 15.18
N VAL A 107 2.28 -7.62 14.47
CA VAL A 107 2.62 -7.89 13.07
C VAL A 107 1.38 -7.79 12.19
N VAL A 108 1.53 -7.13 11.05
CA VAL A 108 0.51 -7.12 9.99
C VAL A 108 0.96 -8.10 8.92
N VAL A 109 0.09 -9.02 8.51
CA VAL A 109 0.44 -10.02 7.50
C VAL A 109 -0.01 -9.53 6.14
N GLN A 110 0.93 -9.12 5.30
CA GLN A 110 0.63 -8.69 3.93
C GLN A 110 1.14 -9.71 2.93
N LEU A 111 0.20 -10.26 2.17
CA LEU A 111 0.47 -11.03 0.96
C LEU A 111 -0.62 -10.66 -0.05
N THR A 112 -0.27 -9.80 -0.99
CA THR A 112 -1.20 -9.37 -2.04
C THR A 112 -1.28 -10.42 -3.15
N GLY A 113 -2.49 -10.78 -3.54
CA GLY A 113 -2.76 -11.80 -4.56
C GLY A 113 -4.17 -12.36 -4.39
N GLY A 114 -4.52 -13.36 -5.20
CA GLY A 114 -5.79 -14.09 -5.11
C GLY A 114 -5.87 -15.04 -3.90
N THR A 115 -6.84 -15.94 -3.94
CA THR A 115 -7.21 -16.81 -2.81
C THR A 115 -6.03 -17.64 -2.28
N LEU A 116 -5.11 -18.09 -3.13
CA LEU A 116 -3.92 -18.84 -2.69
C LEU A 116 -2.99 -17.98 -1.80
N ALA A 117 -2.81 -16.70 -2.12
CA ALA A 117 -2.03 -15.78 -1.31
C ALA A 117 -2.73 -15.50 0.03
N LYS A 118 -4.05 -15.30 0.01
CA LYS A 118 -4.88 -15.17 1.21
C LYS A 118 -4.79 -16.41 2.10
N ALA A 119 -4.86 -17.61 1.54
CA ALA A 119 -4.71 -18.86 2.29
C ALA A 119 -3.36 -18.94 3.00
N LEU A 120 -2.26 -18.62 2.29
CA LEU A 120 -0.92 -18.57 2.88
C LEU A 120 -0.82 -17.51 3.99
N ALA A 121 -1.41 -16.33 3.78
CA ALA A 121 -1.46 -15.26 4.78
C ALA A 121 -2.18 -15.70 6.05
N LEU A 122 -3.31 -16.42 5.91
CA LEU A 122 -4.10 -16.93 7.04
C LEU A 122 -3.33 -18.00 7.82
N HIS A 123 -2.68 -18.95 7.13
CA HIS A 123 -1.82 -19.95 7.77
C HIS A 123 -0.66 -19.31 8.52
N LEU A 124 -0.02 -18.29 7.93
CA LEU A 124 1.04 -17.55 8.59
C LEU A 124 0.51 -16.79 9.82
N ALA A 125 -0.59 -16.05 9.67
CA ALA A 125 -1.20 -15.31 10.77
C ALA A 125 -1.59 -16.22 11.94
N ALA A 126 -2.08 -17.44 11.66
CA ALA A 126 -2.51 -18.41 12.67
C ALA A 126 -1.37 -18.87 13.60
N VAL A 127 -0.11 -18.81 13.14
CA VAL A 127 1.06 -19.25 13.91
C VAL A 127 1.86 -18.10 14.52
N LEU A 128 1.58 -16.85 14.14
CA LEU A 128 2.24 -15.68 14.67
C LEU A 128 1.51 -15.15 15.92
N PRO A 129 2.17 -15.09 17.09
CA PRO A 129 1.51 -14.82 18.36
C PRO A 129 0.95 -13.39 18.51
N THR A 130 1.36 -12.47 17.63
CA THR A 130 0.98 -11.06 17.68
C THR A 130 0.43 -10.55 16.34
N ALA A 131 -0.10 -11.45 15.51
CA ALA A 131 -0.78 -11.07 14.27
C ALA A 131 -2.00 -10.18 14.58
N ALA A 132 -2.06 -9.01 13.94
CA ALA A 132 -3.15 -8.05 14.07
C ALA A 132 -4.22 -8.30 12.99
N HIS A 133 -4.00 -7.78 11.79
CA HIS A 133 -4.85 -8.01 10.62
C HIS A 133 -4.01 -8.47 9.43
N SER A 134 -4.70 -8.96 8.39
CA SER A 134 -4.09 -9.34 7.13
C SER A 134 -4.53 -8.39 6.02
N ILE A 135 -3.58 -8.03 5.16
CA ILE A 135 -3.81 -7.31 3.92
C ILE A 135 -3.67 -8.32 2.79
N ASN A 136 -4.78 -8.62 2.13
CA ASN A 136 -4.86 -9.48 0.96
C ASN A 136 -5.72 -8.76 -0.09
N LEU A 137 -5.30 -8.84 -1.36
CA LEU A 137 -6.02 -8.24 -2.50
C LEU A 137 -6.90 -9.28 -3.19
N ASP A 138 -7.41 -10.24 -2.43
CA ASP A 138 -8.13 -11.41 -2.93
C ASP A 138 -9.29 -11.00 -3.85
N ASP A 139 -10.07 -10.01 -3.43
CA ASP A 139 -11.24 -9.49 -4.14
C ASP A 139 -10.93 -8.47 -5.26
N GLN A 140 -9.66 -8.10 -5.47
CA GLN A 140 -9.25 -7.15 -6.51
C GLN A 140 -8.94 -7.81 -7.86
N TYR A 141 -8.96 -9.14 -7.92
CA TYR A 141 -8.74 -9.91 -9.15
C TYR A 141 -10.05 -10.47 -9.70
N GLU A 142 -10.30 -10.24 -10.99
CA GLU A 142 -11.46 -10.80 -11.71
C GLU A 142 -11.37 -12.34 -11.80
N GLU A 143 -10.15 -12.85 -11.98
CA GLU A 143 -9.86 -14.28 -12.10
C GLU A 143 -9.04 -14.77 -10.91
N ASP A 144 -9.27 -16.02 -10.50
CA ASP A 144 -8.54 -16.68 -9.42
C ASP A 144 -8.10 -18.08 -9.85
N ALA A 145 -6.92 -18.50 -9.39
CA ALA A 145 -6.41 -19.85 -9.60
C ALA A 145 -7.02 -20.87 -8.61
N ALA A 146 -7.70 -20.43 -7.56
CA ALA A 146 -8.45 -21.30 -6.68
C ALA A 146 -9.84 -21.61 -7.24
N ARG A 147 -10.32 -22.84 -7.05
CA ARG A 147 -11.70 -23.24 -7.42
C ARG A 147 -12.78 -22.58 -6.55
N GLN A 148 -12.41 -22.16 -5.35
CA GLN A 148 -13.32 -21.56 -4.37
C GLN A 148 -12.58 -20.45 -3.64
N ARG A 149 -13.26 -19.33 -3.41
CA ARG A 149 -12.74 -18.23 -2.59
C ARG A 149 -12.91 -18.53 -1.11
N ILE A 150 -12.02 -17.97 -0.29
CA ILE A 150 -12.17 -18.03 1.17
C ILE A 150 -13.13 -16.92 1.59
N GLU A 151 -14.27 -17.31 2.15
CA GLU A 151 -15.32 -16.39 2.62
C GLU A 151 -14.79 -15.38 3.66
N ILE A 152 -15.42 -14.21 3.68
CA ILE A 152 -15.23 -13.18 4.73
C ILE A 152 -16.50 -13.17 5.58
N VAL A 153 -16.35 -13.50 6.86
CA VAL A 153 -17.43 -13.55 7.85
C VAL A 153 -17.10 -12.53 8.94
N GLU A 154 -17.91 -11.47 9.05
CA GLU A 154 -17.75 -10.42 10.07
C GLU A 154 -16.33 -9.81 10.12
N GLY A 155 -15.69 -9.65 8.96
CA GLY A 155 -14.32 -9.10 8.85
C GLY A 155 -13.20 -10.11 9.15
N CYS A 156 -13.52 -11.38 9.30
CA CYS A 156 -12.57 -12.47 9.49
C CYS A 156 -12.67 -13.51 8.36
N SER A 157 -11.59 -14.22 8.09
CA SER A 157 -11.60 -15.39 7.20
C SER A 157 -11.13 -16.62 7.96
N PRO A 158 -11.79 -17.78 7.78
CA PRO A 158 -11.36 -19.02 8.41
C PRO A 158 -10.03 -19.49 7.79
N VAL A 159 -9.14 -20.02 8.63
CA VAL A 159 -7.92 -20.68 8.17
C VAL A 159 -8.32 -22.02 7.53
N PRO A 160 -7.96 -22.30 6.27
CA PRO A 160 -8.30 -23.58 5.64
C PRO A 160 -7.64 -24.77 6.36
N GLU A 161 -8.39 -25.86 6.59
CA GLU A 161 -7.92 -27.02 7.36
C GLU A 161 -7.40 -28.19 6.49
N GLY A 162 -7.61 -28.13 5.18
CA GLY A 162 -7.16 -29.17 4.26
C GLY A 162 -5.62 -29.25 4.14
N PRO A 163 -5.06 -30.31 3.53
CA PRO A 163 -3.62 -30.43 3.34
C PRO A 163 -3.01 -29.27 2.55
N GLY A 164 -1.77 -28.91 2.87
CA GLY A 164 -1.07 -27.79 2.22
C GLY A 164 -1.72 -26.45 2.57
N LEU A 165 -2.10 -25.67 1.56
CA LEU A 165 -2.85 -24.42 1.78
C LEU A 165 -4.32 -24.64 2.08
N GLY A 166 -4.83 -25.87 1.96
CA GLY A 166 -6.23 -26.22 2.19
C GLY A 166 -7.20 -25.65 1.14
N VAL A 167 -6.71 -25.26 -0.03
CA VAL A 167 -7.48 -24.73 -1.16
C VAL A 167 -7.19 -25.56 -2.41
N GLU A 168 -8.24 -25.90 -3.16
CA GLU A 168 -8.13 -26.63 -4.42
C GLU A 168 -7.78 -25.66 -5.58
N VAL A 169 -6.77 -26.03 -6.36
CA VAL A 169 -6.26 -25.26 -7.49
C VAL A 169 -6.98 -25.65 -8.79
N ASP A 170 -7.31 -24.67 -9.61
CA ASP A 170 -7.77 -24.85 -10.98
C ASP A 170 -6.58 -24.75 -11.96
N GLU A 171 -5.98 -25.92 -12.23
CA GLU A 171 -4.86 -26.05 -13.17
C GLU A 171 -5.19 -25.59 -14.60
N ALA A 172 -6.46 -25.66 -15.01
CA ALA A 172 -6.86 -25.19 -16.33
C ALA A 172 -6.85 -23.66 -16.40
N VAL A 173 -7.27 -22.99 -15.33
CA VAL A 173 -7.16 -21.52 -15.21
C VAL A 173 -5.70 -21.09 -15.21
N ILE A 174 -4.83 -21.77 -14.44
CA ILE A 174 -3.39 -21.49 -14.44
C ILE A 174 -2.80 -21.64 -15.85
N ALA A 175 -3.08 -22.77 -16.53
CA ALA A 175 -2.57 -23.01 -17.87
C ALA A 175 -3.04 -21.95 -18.89
N ARG A 176 -4.27 -21.46 -18.75
CA ARG A 176 -4.82 -20.36 -19.56
C ARG A 176 -4.13 -19.03 -19.24
N LEU A 177 -3.99 -18.68 -17.96
CA LEU A 177 -3.38 -17.43 -17.51
C LEU A 177 -1.89 -17.37 -17.89
N ALA A 178 -1.18 -18.49 -17.84
CA ALA A 178 0.23 -18.58 -18.25
C ALA A 178 0.45 -18.31 -19.75
N GLN A 179 -0.59 -18.44 -20.58
CA GLN A 179 -0.53 -18.11 -22.01
C GLN A 179 -0.90 -16.65 -22.30
N ARG A 180 -1.35 -15.89 -21.29
CA ARG A 180 -1.73 -14.49 -21.46
C ARG A 180 -0.47 -13.66 -21.75
N GLY A 181 -0.56 -12.82 -22.77
CA GLY A 181 0.47 -11.82 -23.06
C GLY A 181 0.59 -10.78 -21.93
N PRO A 182 1.63 -9.93 -21.97
CA PRO A 182 1.75 -8.83 -21.02
C PRO A 182 0.52 -7.92 -21.09
N ALA A 183 0.11 -7.36 -19.95
CA ALA A 183 -0.91 -6.34 -19.93
C ALA A 183 -0.42 -5.10 -20.70
N GLU A 184 -1.23 -4.59 -21.61
CA GLU A 184 -0.97 -3.31 -22.26
C GLU A 184 -1.38 -2.19 -21.32
N ILE A 185 -0.48 -1.24 -21.09
CA ILE A 185 -0.81 -0.03 -20.33
C ILE A 185 -1.54 0.90 -21.29
N PRO A 186 -2.81 1.28 -21.01
CA PRO A 186 -3.53 2.21 -21.86
C PRO A 186 -2.76 3.53 -22.00
N ARG A 187 -2.86 4.16 -23.17
CA ARG A 187 -2.40 5.55 -23.33
C ARG A 187 -3.09 6.42 -22.29
N HIS A 188 -2.33 7.25 -21.63
CA HIS A 188 -2.83 8.14 -20.59
C HIS A 188 -1.96 9.37 -20.47
N LEU A 189 -2.48 10.37 -19.78
CA LEU A 189 -1.76 11.56 -19.36
C LEU A 189 -2.00 11.79 -17.87
N GLY A 190 -1.02 12.37 -17.19
CA GLY A 190 -1.26 12.97 -15.89
C GLY A 190 -1.80 14.39 -16.06
N LYS A 191 -2.81 14.74 -15.27
CA LYS A 191 -3.40 16.08 -15.26
C LYS A 191 -3.37 16.64 -13.85
N LEU A 192 -2.46 17.58 -13.63
CA LEU A 192 -2.24 18.24 -12.35
C LEU A 192 -2.86 19.62 -12.37
N ARG A 193 -3.92 19.85 -11.58
CA ARG A 193 -4.50 21.17 -11.40
C ARG A 193 -3.84 21.88 -10.22
N LEU A 194 -3.30 23.05 -10.49
CA LEU A 194 -2.64 23.90 -9.51
C LEU A 194 -3.68 24.77 -8.77
N PRO A 195 -3.35 25.28 -7.56
CA PRO A 195 -4.31 26.02 -6.73
C PRO A 195 -4.85 27.31 -7.35
N ASP A 196 -4.15 27.87 -8.33
CA ASP A 196 -4.51 29.09 -9.06
C ASP A 196 -5.34 28.82 -10.33
N GLY A 197 -5.64 27.54 -10.63
CA GLY A 197 -6.50 27.10 -11.72
C GLY A 197 -5.77 26.63 -12.97
N HIS A 198 -4.45 26.81 -13.06
CA HIS A 198 -3.66 26.27 -14.17
C HIS A 198 -3.60 24.74 -14.13
N VAL A 199 -3.40 24.13 -15.29
CA VAL A 199 -3.35 22.68 -15.47
C VAL A 199 -2.04 22.29 -16.14
N LEU A 200 -1.26 21.45 -15.46
CA LEU A 200 -0.04 20.86 -15.99
C LEU A 200 -0.32 19.43 -16.45
N TYR A 201 -0.02 19.15 -17.71
CA TYR A 201 -0.14 17.84 -18.34
C TYR A 201 1.23 17.16 -18.40
N THR A 202 1.30 15.89 -17.99
CA THR A 202 2.51 15.06 -17.96
C THR A 202 2.30 13.74 -18.68
N ALA A 203 3.38 13.09 -19.12
CA ALA A 203 3.30 11.80 -19.84
C ALA A 203 2.67 10.66 -19.01
N SER A 204 2.70 10.77 -17.68
CA SER A 204 2.06 9.83 -16.74
C SER A 204 1.81 10.56 -15.42
N ILE A 205 1.71 9.83 -14.30
CA ILE A 205 1.55 10.38 -12.95
C ILE A 205 2.58 11.51 -12.72
N PRO A 206 2.15 12.74 -12.41
CA PRO A 206 3.03 13.90 -12.32
C PRO A 206 3.95 13.78 -11.10
N PRO A 207 5.27 13.96 -11.26
CA PRO A 207 6.18 14.05 -10.13
C PRO A 207 6.04 15.44 -9.47
N ILE A 208 5.00 15.61 -8.66
CA ILE A 208 4.58 16.91 -8.08
C ILE A 208 5.74 17.66 -7.41
N ASP A 209 6.54 16.96 -6.61
CA ASP A 209 7.68 17.55 -5.90
C ASP A 209 8.73 18.12 -6.86
N ALA A 210 9.00 17.42 -7.97
CA ALA A 210 9.95 17.89 -8.98
C ALA A 210 9.40 19.05 -9.80
N LEU A 211 8.08 19.06 -10.07
CA LEU A 211 7.42 20.07 -10.89
C LEU A 211 7.16 21.37 -10.13
N THR A 212 6.87 21.28 -8.83
CA THR A 212 6.51 22.43 -8.00
C THR A 212 7.65 22.90 -7.10
N GLY A 213 8.65 22.04 -6.84
CA GLY A 213 9.69 22.29 -5.85
C GLY A 213 9.22 22.13 -4.40
N PHE A 214 7.96 21.73 -4.18
CA PHE A 214 7.37 21.56 -2.85
C PHE A 214 6.81 20.14 -2.71
N ALA A 215 6.94 19.57 -1.52
CA ALA A 215 6.34 18.28 -1.23
C ALA A 215 4.81 18.35 -1.41
N GLU A 216 4.22 17.44 -2.19
CA GLU A 216 2.79 17.38 -2.53
C GLU A 216 1.87 17.72 -1.34
N GLY A 217 2.12 17.08 -0.18
CA GLY A 217 1.29 17.24 1.03
C GLY A 217 1.27 18.65 1.66
N THR A 218 2.15 19.54 1.20
CA THR A 218 2.27 20.93 1.65
C THR A 218 1.51 21.93 0.77
N ILE A 219 1.06 21.51 -0.41
CA ILE A 219 0.35 22.38 -1.37
C ILE A 219 -1.16 22.17 -1.22
N ARG A 220 -1.89 23.19 -0.77
CA ARG A 220 -3.35 23.11 -0.61
C ARG A 220 -4.05 23.49 -1.92
N GLY A 221 -5.13 22.77 -2.25
CA GLY A 221 -5.92 23.02 -3.47
C GLY A 221 -5.38 22.35 -4.72
N LEU A 222 -4.32 21.56 -4.60
CA LEU A 222 -3.82 20.72 -5.68
C LEU A 222 -4.75 19.53 -5.89
N SER A 223 -4.98 19.16 -7.16
CA SER A 223 -5.68 17.93 -7.52
C SER A 223 -5.02 17.26 -8.71
N PHE A 224 -5.04 15.94 -8.75
CA PHE A 224 -4.46 15.15 -9.81
C PHE A 224 -5.47 14.12 -10.32
N GLU A 225 -5.52 13.93 -11.64
CA GLU A 225 -6.22 12.83 -12.29
C GLU A 225 -5.36 12.17 -13.38
N VAL A 226 -5.46 10.84 -13.51
CA VAL A 226 -4.97 10.12 -14.69
C VAL A 226 -6.07 10.22 -15.75
N TRP A 227 -5.79 10.93 -16.84
CA TRP A 227 -6.66 10.99 -18.00
C TRP A 227 -6.31 9.87 -18.95
N ASN A 228 -7.09 8.79 -18.93
CA ASN A 228 -6.96 7.69 -19.90
C ASN A 228 -7.46 8.13 -21.28
N ASP A 229 -6.87 7.56 -22.33
CA ASP A 229 -7.29 7.79 -23.71
C ASP A 229 -8.77 7.43 -23.88
N ASP A 230 -9.59 8.46 -24.03
CA ASP A 230 -11.04 8.37 -24.21
C ASP A 230 -11.44 8.48 -25.69
N GLY A 231 -10.45 8.50 -26.61
CA GLY A 231 -10.66 8.66 -28.04
C GLY A 231 -11.01 10.08 -28.47
N SER A 232 -10.97 11.07 -27.57
CA SER A 232 -11.28 12.46 -27.91
C SER A 232 -10.16 13.15 -28.71
N GLU A 233 -10.53 14.11 -29.55
CA GLU A 233 -9.57 14.98 -30.23
C GLU A 233 -8.74 15.80 -29.23
N GLU A 234 -9.33 16.14 -28.07
CA GLU A 234 -8.65 16.85 -26.99
C GLU A 234 -7.50 16.01 -26.42
N PHE A 235 -7.77 14.73 -26.12
CA PHE A 235 -6.76 13.79 -25.65
C PHE A 235 -5.66 13.62 -26.70
N ALA A 236 -6.02 13.31 -27.95
CA ALA A 236 -5.05 13.08 -29.00
C ALA A 236 -4.12 14.28 -29.22
N ARG A 237 -4.68 15.50 -29.21
CA ARG A 237 -3.92 16.75 -29.32
C ARG A 237 -2.98 16.94 -28.14
N MET A 238 -3.49 16.80 -26.91
CA MET A 238 -2.66 17.03 -25.71
C MET A 238 -1.58 15.96 -25.57
N TYR A 239 -1.90 14.71 -25.87
CA TYR A 239 -0.95 13.61 -25.85
C TYR A 239 0.20 13.84 -26.84
N GLY A 240 -0.11 14.26 -28.08
CA GLY A 240 0.92 14.61 -29.06
C GLY A 240 1.81 15.77 -28.61
N ARG A 241 1.23 16.80 -27.99
CA ARG A 241 2.02 17.91 -27.41
C ARG A 241 2.91 17.45 -26.27
N VAL A 242 2.42 16.57 -25.40
CA VAL A 242 3.23 16.05 -24.30
C VAL A 242 4.36 15.15 -24.79
N GLU A 243 4.15 14.38 -25.87
CA GLU A 243 5.21 13.60 -26.51
C GLU A 243 6.28 14.47 -27.18
N GLU A 244 5.90 15.61 -27.76
CA GLU A 244 6.83 16.52 -28.46
C GLU A 244 7.57 17.46 -27.51
N ASP A 245 6.84 18.12 -26.60
CA ASP A 245 7.33 19.23 -25.78
C ASP A 245 7.69 18.81 -24.34
N GLY A 246 7.31 17.60 -23.92
CA GLY A 246 7.38 17.17 -22.53
C GLY A 246 6.19 17.66 -21.70
N SER A 247 6.41 18.18 -20.49
CA SER A 247 5.28 18.62 -19.65
C SER A 247 4.70 19.96 -20.15
N VAL A 248 3.37 20.04 -20.28
CA VAL A 248 2.67 21.19 -20.89
C VAL A 248 1.79 21.88 -19.85
N LEU A 249 1.99 23.19 -19.62
CA LEU A 249 1.16 24.02 -18.74
C LEU A 249 0.12 24.79 -19.54
N GLU A 250 -1.15 24.74 -19.12
CA GLU A 250 -2.27 25.55 -19.64
C GLU A 250 -2.96 26.37 -18.54
#